data_AF-A0A8S8Z7I1-F1
#
_entry.id   AF-A0A8S8Z7I1-F1
#
_cell.length_a   1.000
_cell.length_b   1.000
_cell.length_c   1.000
_cell.angle_alpha   90.00
_cell.angle_beta   90.00
_cell.angle_gamma   90.00
#
_symmetry.space_group_name_H-M   'P 1'
#
loop_
_entity.id
_entity.type
_entity.pdbx_description
1 polymer ?
#
loop_
_entity_poly.entity_id
_entity_poly.type
_entity_poly.pdbx_seq_one_letter_code
_entity_poly.pdbx_strand_id
1 'polypeptide(L)'
;MLTIKRIILFFIFTAIFAVVYGGSAVTSEPTEEEIEEIMSFFEELVDTIDGIGIFVHNTTIALPMFIPGFGVVWGLFSAYSTGFAYSAIAATNAEVAQLNPLAVLLTPFGLMEVGAYSIAMSRSTLLAKDVIRKKLESD
;
A
#
# COMPACT_ATOMS: atom_id res chain seq x y z
N MET A 1 18.29 14.77 -9.50
CA MET A 1 17.70 16.05 -9.04
C MET A 1 16.21 15.84 -8.77
N LEU A 2 15.75 16.11 -7.55
CA LEU A 2 14.33 16.01 -7.18
C LEU A 2 13.59 17.20 -7.81
N THR A 3 12.58 16.96 -8.66
CA THR A 3 11.80 18.05 -9.28
C THR A 3 10.53 18.32 -8.47
N ILE A 4 10.04 19.56 -8.45
CA ILE A 4 8.81 19.94 -7.73
C ILE A 4 7.64 19.02 -8.09
N LYS A 5 7.50 18.65 -9.37
CA LYS A 5 6.50 17.69 -9.83
C LYS A 5 6.58 16.33 -9.12
N ARG A 6 7.79 15.82 -8.86
CA ARG A 6 8.00 14.54 -8.18
C ARG A 6 7.59 14.60 -6.71
N ILE A 7 7.81 15.73 -6.06
CA ILE A 7 7.40 15.97 -4.66
C ILE A 7 5.88 16.06 -4.56
N ILE A 8 5.25 16.82 -5.47
CA ILE A 8 3.79 16.95 -5.50
C ILE A 8 3.12 15.59 -5.73
N LEU A 9 3.59 14.81 -6.72
CA LEU A 9 3.04 13.48 -6.98
C LEU A 9 3.21 12.53 -5.79
N PHE A 10 4.34 12.61 -5.08
CA PHE A 10 4.56 11.83 -3.87
C PHE A 10 3.46 12.11 -2.84
N PHE A 11 3.23 13.38 -2.48
CA PHE A 11 2.20 13.72 -1.50
C PHE A 11 0.78 13.44 -1.97
N ILE A 12 0.50 13.58 -3.28
CA ILE A 12 -0.79 13.16 -3.85
C ILE A 12 -1.01 11.67 -3.63
N PHE A 13 -0.04 10.82 -3.98
CA PHE A 13 -0.18 9.39 -3.80
C PHE A 13 -0.17 8.96 -2.33
N THR A 14 0.55 9.68 -1.45
CA THR A 14 0.46 9.47 0.00
C THR A 14 -0.95 9.74 0.52
N ALA A 15 -1.56 10.86 0.11
CA ALA A 15 -2.92 11.19 0.51
C ALA A 15 -3.93 10.17 -0.03
N ILE A 16 -3.82 9.79 -1.31
CA ILE A 16 -4.69 8.77 -1.91
C ILE A 16 -4.54 7.44 -1.19
N PHE A 17 -3.30 6.99 -0.92
CA PHE A 17 -3.03 5.75 -0.22
C PHE A 17 -3.70 5.75 1.16
N ALA A 18 -3.50 6.82 1.96
CA ALA A 18 -4.08 6.94 3.28
C ALA A 18 -5.62 6.91 3.25
N VAL A 19 -6.24 7.55 2.25
CA VAL A 19 -7.71 7.53 2.07
C VAL A 19 -8.21 6.13 1.70
N VAL A 20 -7.55 5.43 0.78
CA VAL A 20 -7.96 4.08 0.37
C VAL A 20 -7.77 3.07 1.49
N TYR A 21 -6.60 3.09 2.14
CA TYR A 21 -6.30 2.24 3.30
C TYR A 21 -7.30 2.50 4.43
N GLY A 22 -7.46 3.76 4.86
CA GLY A 22 -8.35 4.11 5.96
C GLY A 22 -9.81 3.84 5.64
N GLY A 23 -10.23 4.07 4.39
CA GLY A 23 -11.56 3.73 3.90
C GLY A 23 -11.84 2.24 4.04
N SER A 24 -10.99 1.39 3.43
CA SER A 24 -11.15 -0.07 3.53
C SER A 24 -11.09 -0.55 4.97
N ALA A 25 -10.17 -0.04 5.80
CA ALA A 25 -10.06 -0.45 7.19
C ALA A 25 -11.30 -0.17 8.04
N VAL A 26 -12.09 0.85 7.69
CA VAL A 26 -13.29 1.23 8.45
C VAL A 26 -14.58 0.66 7.84
N THR A 27 -14.63 0.48 6.52
CA THR A 27 -15.87 0.11 5.83
C THR A 27 -15.94 -1.36 5.40
N SER A 28 -14.82 -2.08 5.43
CA SER A 28 -14.81 -3.49 5.05
C SER A 28 -15.40 -4.35 6.17
N GLU A 29 -16.31 -5.25 5.79
CA GLU A 29 -16.95 -6.25 6.68
C GLU A 29 -16.50 -7.64 6.21
N PRO A 30 -15.31 -8.13 6.63
CA PRO A 30 -14.81 -9.42 6.21
C PRO A 30 -15.68 -10.55 6.77
N THR A 31 -15.87 -11.58 5.96
CA THR A 31 -16.56 -12.82 6.36
C THR A 31 -15.68 -13.66 7.30
N GLU A 32 -16.28 -14.60 8.03
CA GLU A 32 -15.54 -15.52 8.91
C GLU A 32 -14.43 -16.28 8.17
N GLU A 33 -14.68 -16.69 6.91
CA GLU A 33 -13.68 -17.38 6.07
C GLU A 33 -12.51 -16.46 5.71
N GLU A 34 -12.79 -15.20 5.33
CA GLU A 34 -11.75 -14.21 5.03
C GLU A 34 -10.96 -13.81 6.29
N ILE A 35 -11.61 -13.75 7.45
CA ILE A 35 -10.96 -13.51 8.73
C ILE A 35 -9.98 -14.65 9.03
N GLU A 36 -10.41 -15.91 8.90
CA GLU A 36 -9.55 -17.08 9.13
C GLU A 36 -8.34 -17.09 8.19
N GLU A 37 -8.55 -16.81 6.91
CA GLU A 37 -7.48 -16.74 5.91
C GLU A 37 -6.45 -15.64 6.25
N ILE A 38 -6.93 -14.44 6.59
CA ILE A 38 -6.05 -13.31 6.93
C ILE A 38 -5.31 -13.55 8.24
N MET A 39 -5.97 -14.12 9.25
CA MET A 39 -5.33 -14.42 10.53
C MET A 39 -4.24 -15.49 10.38
N SER A 40 -4.49 -16.54 9.59
CA SER A 40 -3.48 -17.55 9.25
C SER A 40 -2.27 -16.92 8.54
N PHE A 41 -2.52 -16.06 7.55
CA PHE A 41 -1.46 -15.33 6.86
C PHE A 41 -0.69 -14.38 7.78
N PHE A 42 -1.39 -13.69 8.69
CA PHE A 42 -0.78 -12.79 9.67
C PHE A 42 0.08 -13.56 10.67
N GLU A 43 -0.37 -14.71 11.15
CA GLU A 43 0.42 -15.60 12.01
C GLU A 43 1.68 -16.11 11.32
N GLU A 44 1.60 -16.52 10.04
CA GLU A 44 2.78 -16.90 9.26
C GLU A 44 3.78 -15.73 9.12
N LEU A 45 3.29 -14.51 8.87
CA LEU A 45 4.13 -13.31 8.83
C LEU A 45 4.77 -12.99 10.19
N VAL A 46 4.03 -13.16 11.29
CA VAL A 46 4.47 -12.89 12.67
C VAL A 46 5.44 -13.96 13.19
N ASP A 47 5.25 -15.22 12.82
CA ASP A 47 6.21 -16.29 13.15
C ASP A 47 7.54 -16.09 12.43
N THR A 48 7.53 -15.33 11.33
CA THR A 48 8.71 -14.97 10.55
C THR A 48 9.24 -13.56 10.88
N ILE A 49 9.00 -13.01 12.08
CA ILE A 49 9.50 -11.69 12.54
C ILE A 49 11.04 -11.68 12.66
N ASP A 50 11.72 -11.70 11.54
CA ASP A 50 12.89 -10.89 11.34
C ASP A 50 12.52 -9.67 10.48
N GLY A 51 13.24 -8.56 10.67
CA GLY A 51 13.00 -7.36 9.85
C GLY A 51 13.22 -7.59 8.35
N ILE A 52 13.88 -8.70 7.96
CA ILE A 52 14.13 -9.06 6.56
C ILE A 52 12.84 -9.60 5.93
N GLY A 53 12.05 -10.41 6.62
CA GLY A 53 10.77 -10.95 6.15
C GLY A 53 9.79 -9.83 5.81
N ILE A 54 9.61 -8.88 6.73
CA ILE A 54 8.77 -7.69 6.52
C ILE A 54 9.28 -6.87 5.33
N PHE A 55 10.60 -6.70 5.22
CA PHE A 55 11.21 -5.97 4.11
C PHE A 55 10.99 -6.68 2.76
N VAL A 56 11.20 -7.99 2.69
CA VAL A 56 11.00 -8.80 1.47
C VAL A 56 9.55 -8.79 1.04
N HIS A 57 8.62 -8.92 1.98
CA HIS A 57 7.18 -8.84 1.71
C HIS A 57 6.80 -7.50 1.07
N ASN A 58 7.16 -6.39 1.71
CA ASN A 58 6.90 -5.05 1.18
C ASN A 58 7.63 -4.77 -0.14
N THR A 59 8.85 -5.27 -0.30
CA THR A 59 9.59 -5.14 -1.56
C THR A 59 8.88 -5.88 -2.69
N THR A 60 8.39 -7.09 -2.42
CA THR A 60 7.66 -7.90 -3.40
C THR A 60 6.39 -7.19 -3.85
N ILE A 61 5.66 -6.57 -2.93
CA ILE A 61 4.47 -5.77 -3.24
C ILE A 61 4.83 -4.46 -3.98
N ALA A 62 5.94 -3.82 -3.64
CA ALA A 62 6.38 -2.57 -4.28
C ALA A 62 6.85 -2.76 -5.74
N LEU A 63 7.43 -3.91 -6.08
CA LEU A 63 8.05 -4.12 -7.40
C LEU A 63 7.07 -3.91 -8.57
N PRO A 64 5.85 -4.50 -8.58
CA PRO A 64 4.87 -4.23 -9.62
C PRO A 64 4.43 -2.77 -9.70
N MET A 65 4.56 -1.99 -8.61
CA MET A 65 4.22 -0.56 -8.60
C MET A 65 5.14 0.28 -9.50
N PHE A 66 6.24 -0.26 -10.04
CA PHE A 66 7.09 0.42 -11.00
C PHE A 66 6.68 0.20 -12.46
N ILE A 67 5.76 -0.73 -12.74
CA ILE A 67 5.27 -0.97 -14.10
C ILE A 67 4.52 0.30 -14.58
N PRO A 68 4.88 0.88 -15.73
CA PRO A 68 4.27 2.13 -16.21
C PRO A 68 2.75 2.03 -16.31
N GLY A 69 2.03 2.92 -15.62
CA GLY A 69 0.57 2.99 -15.59
C GLY A 69 -0.06 1.96 -14.64
N PHE A 70 0.27 0.67 -14.81
CA PHE A 70 -0.23 -0.41 -13.97
C PHE A 70 0.10 -0.20 -12.48
N GLY A 71 1.29 0.32 -12.20
CA GLY A 71 1.77 0.44 -10.83
C GLY A 71 0.91 1.31 -9.91
N VAL A 72 0.16 2.26 -10.46
CA VAL A 72 -0.84 3.03 -9.68
C VAL A 72 -1.98 2.11 -9.24
N VAL A 73 -2.54 1.31 -10.16
CA VAL A 73 -3.62 0.37 -9.84
C VAL A 73 -3.17 -0.63 -8.80
N TRP A 74 -1.97 -1.19 -8.95
CA TRP A 74 -1.39 -2.12 -7.98
C TRP A 74 -1.20 -1.48 -6.60
N GLY A 75 -0.74 -0.23 -6.55
CA GLY A 75 -0.58 0.50 -5.29
C GLY A 75 -1.91 0.79 -4.57
N LEU A 76 -2.98 1.09 -5.32
CA LEU A 76 -4.33 1.27 -4.74
C LEU A 76 -4.92 -0.06 -4.26
N PHE A 77 -4.71 -1.14 -5.02
CA PHE A 77 -5.08 -2.48 -4.60
C PHE A 77 -4.37 -2.86 -3.30
N SER A 78 -3.06 -2.64 -3.22
CA SER A 78 -2.29 -2.87 -1.99
C SER A 78 -2.81 -2.04 -0.82
N ALA A 79 -3.11 -0.75 -1.01
CA ALA A 79 -3.69 0.10 0.04
C ALA A 79 -5.02 -0.48 0.56
N TYR A 80 -5.89 -0.90 -0.35
CA TYR A 80 -7.17 -1.51 -0.02
C TYR A 80 -6.96 -2.82 0.74
N SER A 81 -6.15 -3.75 0.22
CA SER A 81 -5.89 -5.05 0.85
C SER A 81 -5.27 -4.92 2.24
N THR A 82 -4.37 -3.97 2.46
CA THR A 82 -3.80 -3.70 3.80
C THR A 82 -4.87 -3.15 4.76
N GLY A 83 -5.79 -2.31 4.27
CA GLY A 83 -6.93 -1.83 5.05
C GLY A 83 -7.92 -2.95 5.38
N PHE A 84 -8.24 -3.79 4.41
CA PHE A 84 -9.08 -4.96 4.59
C PHE A 84 -8.48 -5.93 5.64
N ALA A 85 -7.17 -6.18 5.57
CA ALA A 85 -6.45 -6.98 6.56
C ALA A 85 -6.53 -6.38 7.96
N TYR A 86 -6.44 -5.05 8.09
CA TYR A 86 -6.68 -4.37 9.36
C TYR A 86 -8.09 -4.65 9.90
N SER A 87 -9.13 -4.56 9.05
CA SER A 87 -10.51 -4.83 9.47
C SER A 87 -10.69 -6.28 9.96
N ALA A 88 -10.09 -7.25 9.27
CA ALA A 88 -10.13 -8.66 9.69
C ALA A 88 -9.43 -8.89 11.04
N ILE A 89 -8.27 -8.25 11.27
CA ILE A 89 -7.60 -8.31 12.58
C ILE A 89 -8.45 -7.62 13.66
N ALA A 90 -9.06 -6.47 13.35
CA ALA A 90 -9.93 -5.75 14.27
C ALA A 90 -11.19 -6.56 14.64
N ALA A 91 -11.69 -7.42 13.75
CA ALA A 91 -12.84 -8.28 14.02
C ALA A 91 -12.57 -9.31 15.13
N THR A 92 -11.33 -9.74 15.31
CA THR A 92 -10.92 -10.76 16.29
C THR A 92 -10.11 -10.21 17.45
N ASN A 93 -9.60 -8.98 17.36
CA ASN A 93 -8.77 -8.34 18.37
C ASN A 93 -9.37 -7.00 18.86
N ALA A 94 -9.85 -7.00 20.10
CA ALA A 94 -10.50 -5.84 20.71
C ALA A 94 -9.57 -4.63 20.94
N GLU A 95 -8.26 -4.84 21.04
CA GLU A 95 -7.29 -3.74 21.14
C GLU A 95 -7.13 -3.05 19.78
N VAL A 96 -7.00 -3.83 18.71
CA VAL A 96 -6.91 -3.31 17.33
C VAL A 96 -8.21 -2.62 16.92
N ALA A 97 -9.37 -3.16 17.29
CA ALA A 97 -10.67 -2.55 17.02
C ALA A 97 -10.83 -1.12 17.59
N GLN A 98 -10.12 -0.81 18.68
CA GLN A 98 -10.17 0.51 19.31
C GLN A 98 -9.15 1.50 18.74
N LEU A 99 -8.18 1.03 17.95
CA LEU A 99 -7.20 1.88 17.33
C LEU A 99 -7.78 2.59 16.10
N ASN A 100 -7.34 3.83 15.88
CA ASN A 100 -7.58 4.49 14.61
C ASN A 100 -6.67 3.83 13.55
N PRO A 101 -7.21 3.28 12.45
CA PRO A 101 -6.38 2.62 11.43
C PRO A 101 -5.28 3.54 10.90
N LEU A 102 -5.56 4.83 10.72
CA LEU A 102 -4.57 5.80 10.23
C LEU A 102 -3.39 5.97 11.19
N ALA A 103 -3.54 5.64 12.48
CA ALA A 103 -2.43 5.65 13.43
C ALA A 103 -1.38 4.58 13.09
N VAL A 104 -1.77 3.47 12.45
CA VAL A 104 -0.84 2.43 11.98
C VAL A 104 0.11 2.99 10.93
N LEU A 105 -0.36 3.88 10.05
CA LEU A 105 0.48 4.53 9.04
C LEU A 105 1.54 5.46 9.64
N LEU A 106 1.41 5.86 10.91
CA LEU A 106 2.38 6.70 11.63
C LEU A 106 3.47 5.89 12.32
N THR A 107 3.34 4.56 12.37
CA THR A 107 4.41 3.68 12.85
C THR A 107 5.62 3.73 11.90
N PRO A 108 6.84 3.37 12.34
CA PRO A 108 8.00 3.31 11.46
C PRO A 108 7.76 2.46 10.20
N PHE A 109 7.07 1.32 10.35
CA PHE A 109 6.72 0.44 9.23
C PHE A 109 5.68 1.09 8.31
N GLY A 110 4.62 1.66 8.87
CA GLY A 110 3.59 2.38 8.10
C GLY A 110 4.15 3.55 7.30
N LEU A 111 5.07 4.34 7.89
CA LEU A 111 5.73 5.45 7.21
C LEU A 111 6.64 4.96 6.07
N MET A 112 7.35 3.85 6.27
CA MET A 112 8.17 3.24 5.23
C MET A 112 7.32 2.67 4.09
N GLU A 113 6.21 1.99 4.40
CA GLU A 113 5.29 1.42 3.43
C GLU A 113 4.64 2.52 2.58
N VAL A 114 3.94 3.47 3.22
CA VAL A 114 3.27 4.56 2.50
C VAL A 114 4.27 5.40 1.73
N GLY A 115 5.46 5.63 2.28
CA GLY A 115 6.53 6.36 1.63
C GLY A 115 7.05 5.64 0.37
N ALA A 116 7.41 4.37 0.50
CA ALA A 116 7.93 3.55 -0.59
C ALA A 116 6.90 3.41 -1.72
N TYR A 117 5.65 3.09 -1.37
CA TYR A 117 4.58 2.87 -2.35
C TYR A 117 4.19 4.17 -3.05
N SER A 118 4.13 5.29 -2.32
CA SER A 118 3.90 6.63 -2.92
C SER A 118 5.00 7.00 -3.91
N ILE A 119 6.26 6.69 -3.61
CA ILE A 119 7.38 6.89 -4.53
C ILE A 119 7.19 6.00 -5.77
N ALA A 120 6.89 4.72 -5.60
CA ALA A 120 6.75 3.78 -6.70
C ALA A 120 5.61 4.16 -7.65
N MET A 121 4.41 4.45 -7.13
CA MET A 121 3.26 4.93 -7.91
C MET A 121 3.57 6.26 -8.64
N SER A 122 4.28 7.17 -7.98
CA SER A 122 4.76 8.41 -8.61
C SER A 122 5.68 8.12 -9.81
N ARG A 123 6.56 7.12 -9.70
CA ARG A 123 7.45 6.72 -10.79
C ARG A 123 6.70 6.03 -11.91
N SER A 124 5.77 5.13 -11.60
CA SER A 124 4.91 4.49 -12.60
C SER A 124 4.16 5.52 -13.44
N THR A 125 3.59 6.54 -12.81
CA THR A 125 2.86 7.62 -13.51
C THR A 125 3.78 8.42 -14.43
N LEU A 126 4.97 8.79 -13.95
CA LEU A 126 5.92 9.57 -14.76
C LEU A 126 6.48 8.75 -15.92
N LEU A 127 6.80 7.47 -15.68
CA LEU A 127 7.27 6.55 -16.70
C LEU A 127 6.20 6.32 -17.77
N ALA A 128 4.93 6.13 -17.37
CA ALA A 128 3.82 6.02 -18.32
C ALA A 128 3.70 7.25 -19.20
N LYS A 129 3.78 8.45 -18.60
CA LYS A 129 3.76 9.72 -19.34
C LYS A 129 4.87 9.78 -20.38
N ASP A 130 6.08 9.36 -20.01
CA ASP A 130 7.24 9.43 -20.90
C ASP A 130 7.18 8.37 -22.01
N VAL A 131 6.71 7.15 -21.72
CA VAL A 131 6.48 6.10 -22.74
C VAL A 131 5.41 6.53 -23.74
N ILE A 132 4.27 7.04 -23.26
CA ILE A 132 3.17 7.51 -24.13
C ILE A 132 3.62 8.67 -25.00
N ARG A 133 4.31 9.66 -24.43
CA ARG A 133 4.84 10.80 -25.18
C ARG A 133 5.82 10.36 -26.26
N LYS A 134 6.76 9.47 -25.93
CA LYS A 134 7.73 8.96 -26.90
C LYS A 134 7.05 8.26 -28.08
N LYS A 135 6.00 7.49 -27.82
CA LYS A 135 5.22 6.82 -28.86
C LYS A 135 4.54 7.83 -29.79
N LEU A 136 3.93 8.88 -29.23
CA LEU A 136 3.27 9.95 -30.01
C LEU A 136 4.24 10.80 -30.83
N GLU A 137 5.50 10.93 -30.41
CA GLU A 137 6.54 11.68 -31.14
C GLU A 137 7.22 10.82 -32.23
N SER A 138 7.04 9.49 -32.20
CA SER A 138 7.62 8.56 -33.18
C SER A 138 6.67 8.16 -34.32
N ASP A 139 5.40 8.54 -34.24
CA ASP A 139 4.34 8.33 -35.24
C ASP A 139 4.09 9.63 -36.04
#